data_AF-A0A958B648-F1
#
_entry.id   AF-A0A958B648-F1
#
_cell.length_a   1.000
_cell.length_b   1.000
_cell.length_c   1.000
_cell.angle_alpha   90.00
_cell.angle_beta   90.00
_cell.angle_gamma   90.00
#
_symmetry.space_group_name_H-M   'P 1'
#
loop_
_entity.id
_entity.type
_entity.pdbx_description
1 polymer ?
#
loop_
_entity_poly.entity_id
_entity_poly.type
_entity_poly.pdbx_seq_one_letter_code
_entity_poly.pdbx_strand_id
1 'polypeptide(L)'
;MPSSNTLDKVKPMNALRQCKHCATEIAAPASDVDTHQPITCPVCNAVFYATDDEKALVPFTPSTRSLPAKMTIRAVDDELLITRHRRGVLFIGLLAITSFLLLFGLFGSEMHTLEFLMNPLAWIIASFFYYSLKNTVNTTHIRISPTALQINEGPLLPRWHTSVTASNITQLYVKKIVRRGNKSTTTTYDLNFVQKIGSDRTIVTGLERAEQALFLEQEIERFLGFEDRSIKGAHEANPFADFTGWRTFADTNHLTYTYGKLLAGHRVHGYHEDHWVELLIMQPRLALSPQTRLTITAVDRPKKFPLTPDSLTLAAATNLLAAPIQSPVDLRGKFEIMEEGKILFYEEAEVQTEALYLQIVFDWLVRFRPAYPHIIALEGAMMPRLQPIALDNNHPAQPLARHLIKTIAAATRHLAHADATLLLCPDCLTRTTVHQIDLGWAALITYYGCRQCHQSRNFLNAKQVVAVLDHKAGSKKLKQKGQTLRVNGLARSALFDFNALAIVAATDEEVERWAIQVGNDTDPVRQGRYKQLTCTIAPDCALSENTLRILRRTFGPVQIEPAGE
;
A
#
# COMPACT_ATOMS: atom_id res chain seq x y z
N MET A 1 93.16 -40.09 25.87
CA MET A 1 93.06 -40.03 24.39
C MET A 1 92.44 -41.35 23.91
N PRO A 2 91.70 -41.39 22.79
CA PRO A 2 90.39 -40.78 22.52
C PRO A 2 89.37 -41.81 21.98
N SER A 3 88.17 -41.32 21.60
CA SER A 3 87.25 -41.86 20.57
C SER A 3 86.36 -43.06 20.94
N SER A 4 85.13 -43.23 20.47
CA SER A 4 84.14 -42.39 19.74
C SER A 4 82.92 -43.28 19.41
N ASN A 5 81.74 -42.66 19.21
CA ASN A 5 80.57 -43.15 18.45
C ASN A 5 79.78 -44.35 19.03
N THR A 6 78.45 -44.43 18.97
CA THR A 6 77.49 -44.00 17.94
C THR A 6 76.15 -43.58 18.56
N LEU A 7 75.61 -42.43 18.13
CA LEU A 7 74.25 -41.97 18.40
C LEU A 7 73.35 -42.35 17.21
N ASP A 8 72.35 -43.19 17.46
CA ASP A 8 71.34 -43.59 16.48
C ASP A 8 70.44 -42.41 16.10
N LYS A 9 70.40 -42.11 14.79
CA LYS A 9 69.46 -41.14 14.19
C LYS A 9 68.10 -41.82 13.99
N VAL A 10 67.14 -41.49 14.84
CA VAL A 10 65.73 -41.82 14.60
C VAL A 10 65.19 -40.93 13.48
N LYS A 11 64.69 -41.56 12.41
CA LYS A 11 64.04 -40.93 11.26
C LYS A 11 62.66 -40.40 11.70
N PRO A 12 62.29 -39.13 11.43
CA PRO A 12 60.99 -38.62 11.84
C PRO A 12 59.86 -39.34 11.08
N MET A 13 58.87 -39.86 11.82
CA MET A 13 57.63 -40.39 11.25
C MET A 13 56.83 -39.24 10.64
N ASN A 14 56.45 -39.38 9.37
CA ASN A 14 55.54 -38.46 8.68
C ASN A 14 54.22 -38.37 9.47
N ALA A 15 53.86 -37.17 9.93
CA ALA A 15 52.58 -36.95 10.59
C ALA A 15 51.43 -37.17 9.59
N LEU A 16 50.61 -38.19 9.83
CA LEU A 16 49.38 -38.44 9.07
C LEU A 16 48.37 -37.32 9.37
N ARG A 17 47.74 -36.75 8.33
CA ARG A 17 46.67 -35.74 8.48
C ARG A 17 45.33 -36.39 8.12
N GLN A 18 44.30 -36.17 8.93
CA GLN A 18 42.94 -36.65 8.64
C GLN A 18 42.15 -35.63 7.80
N CYS A 19 41.42 -36.12 6.80
CA CYS A 19 40.50 -35.30 6.02
C CYS A 19 39.37 -34.76 6.90
N LYS A 20 39.20 -33.43 6.99
CA LYS A 20 38.12 -32.84 7.81
C LYS A 20 36.71 -33.20 7.35
N HIS A 21 36.54 -33.66 6.10
CA HIS A 21 35.22 -33.95 5.54
C HIS A 21 34.75 -35.40 5.75
N CYS A 22 35.65 -36.37 5.66
CA CYS A 22 35.32 -37.80 5.79
C CYS A 22 36.18 -38.57 6.81
N ALA A 23 37.05 -37.86 7.55
CA ALA A 23 38.01 -38.40 8.52
C ALA A 23 39.07 -39.40 7.98
N THR A 24 39.10 -39.67 6.67
CA THR A 24 40.11 -40.57 6.07
C THR A 24 41.52 -40.00 6.26
N GLU A 25 42.47 -40.84 6.65
CA GLU A 25 43.89 -40.49 6.78
C GLU A 25 44.56 -40.30 5.42
N ILE A 26 45.33 -39.22 5.29
CA ILE A 26 45.99 -38.83 4.05
C ILE A 26 47.49 -38.74 4.34
N ALA A 27 48.27 -39.44 3.51
CA ALA A 27 49.72 -39.43 3.59
C ALA A 27 50.23 -38.00 3.33
N ALA A 28 51.00 -37.45 4.27
CA ALA A 28 51.65 -36.17 4.07
C ALA A 28 52.59 -36.25 2.85
N PRO A 29 52.59 -35.25 1.95
CA PRO A 29 53.54 -35.22 0.85
C PRO A 29 54.98 -35.21 1.41
N ALA A 30 55.91 -35.83 0.68
CA ALA A 30 57.32 -35.84 1.04
C ALA A 30 57.84 -34.39 1.21
N SER A 31 58.79 -34.19 2.13
CA SER A 31 59.27 -32.87 2.58
C SER A 31 59.83 -31.93 1.50
N ASP A 32 59.97 -32.40 0.25
CA ASP A 32 60.49 -31.64 -0.89
C ASP A 32 59.40 -31.24 -1.91
N VAL A 33 58.11 -31.49 -1.62
CA VAL A 33 57.00 -31.11 -2.50
C VAL A 33 56.57 -29.67 -2.23
N ASP A 34 56.52 -28.87 -3.28
CA ASP A 34 56.09 -27.46 -3.29
C ASP A 34 54.77 -27.28 -2.53
N THR A 35 54.80 -26.54 -1.42
CA THR A 35 53.70 -26.37 -0.45
C THR A 35 52.43 -25.74 -1.03
N HIS A 36 52.48 -25.27 -2.28
CA HIS A 36 51.34 -24.71 -3.00
C HIS A 36 50.54 -25.73 -3.83
N GLN A 37 50.95 -27.00 -3.90
CA GLN A 37 50.17 -28.00 -4.62
C GLN A 37 48.92 -28.43 -3.83
N PRO A 38 47.71 -28.41 -4.45
CA PRO A 38 46.49 -28.86 -3.82
C PRO A 38 46.55 -30.37 -3.56
N ILE A 39 46.17 -30.79 -2.34
CA ILE A 39 46.06 -32.21 -1.97
C ILE A 39 44.59 -32.61 -2.06
N THR A 40 44.29 -33.66 -2.81
CA THR A 40 42.93 -34.18 -3.00
C THR A 40 42.73 -35.43 -2.15
N CYS A 41 41.66 -35.48 -1.35
CA CYS A 41 41.30 -36.69 -0.59
C CYS A 41 40.85 -37.81 -1.55
N PRO A 42 41.46 -39.01 -1.49
CA PRO A 42 41.12 -40.10 -2.42
C PRO A 42 39.73 -40.70 -2.18
N VAL A 43 39.10 -40.43 -1.03
CA VAL A 43 37.80 -41.01 -0.67
C VAL A 43 36.63 -40.08 -1.00
N CYS A 44 36.75 -38.79 -0.71
CA CYS A 44 35.65 -37.84 -0.86
C CYS A 44 35.93 -36.70 -1.84
N ASN A 45 37.08 -36.69 -2.51
CA ASN A 45 37.53 -35.65 -3.45
C ASN A 45 37.63 -34.22 -2.86
N ALA A 46 37.58 -34.06 -1.55
CA ALA A 46 37.81 -32.75 -0.93
C ALA A 46 39.25 -32.28 -1.22
N VAL A 47 39.42 -31.03 -1.65
CA VAL A 47 40.71 -30.40 -1.95
C VAL A 47 41.11 -29.48 -0.79
N PHE A 48 42.35 -29.58 -0.30
CA PHE A 48 42.89 -28.70 0.75
C PHE A 48 44.35 -28.36 0.47
N TYR A 49 44.79 -27.20 0.96
CA TYR A 49 46.16 -26.71 0.81
C TYR A 49 46.97 -27.00 2.08
N ALA A 50 48.25 -27.33 1.93
CA ALA A 50 49.10 -27.78 3.02
C ALA A 50 49.37 -26.69 4.08
N THR A 51 49.25 -25.42 3.70
CA THR A 51 49.66 -24.26 4.51
C THR A 51 48.55 -23.62 5.35
N ASP A 52 47.29 -23.98 5.14
CA ASP A 52 46.19 -23.22 5.74
C ASP A 52 45.57 -23.96 6.93
N ASP A 53 45.96 -23.54 8.13
CA ASP A 53 45.03 -23.59 9.26
C ASP A 53 43.80 -22.73 8.92
N GLU A 54 42.62 -23.34 9.10
CA GLU A 54 41.29 -22.71 9.10
C GLU A 54 40.69 -22.18 7.78
N LYS A 55 40.10 -23.09 6.99
CA LYS A 55 38.64 -23.15 6.72
C LYS A 55 38.34 -24.32 5.78
N ALA A 56 37.63 -25.33 6.27
CA ALA A 56 37.03 -26.31 5.37
C ALA A 56 36.03 -25.57 4.46
N LEU A 57 36.11 -25.79 3.14
CA LEU A 57 35.13 -25.27 2.19
C LEU A 57 33.76 -25.88 2.54
N VAL A 58 32.89 -25.09 3.17
CA VAL A 58 31.51 -25.48 3.45
C VAL A 58 30.78 -25.57 2.11
N PRO A 59 29.95 -26.61 1.87
CA PRO A 59 29.14 -26.71 0.66
C PRO A 59 28.37 -25.41 0.41
N PHE A 60 28.59 -24.79 -0.75
CA PHE A 60 27.96 -23.52 -1.07
C PHE A 60 26.44 -23.70 -1.15
N THR A 61 25.71 -23.08 -0.21
CA THR A 61 24.25 -23.00 -0.29
C THR A 61 23.87 -21.68 -1.00
N PRO A 62 23.05 -21.70 -2.07
CA PRO A 62 22.55 -20.47 -2.71
C PRO A 62 21.89 -19.54 -1.69
N SER A 63 21.99 -18.22 -1.87
CA SER A 63 21.43 -17.29 -0.89
C SER A 63 19.91 -17.34 -0.93
N THR A 64 19.29 -17.05 0.22
CA THR A 64 17.83 -16.98 0.35
C THR A 64 17.25 -15.71 -0.28
N ARG A 65 18.03 -14.90 -1.00
CA ARG A 65 17.55 -13.68 -1.64
C ARG A 65 16.60 -14.03 -2.80
N SER A 66 15.59 -13.19 -2.99
CA SER A 66 14.67 -13.33 -4.12
C SER A 66 15.44 -13.22 -5.43
N LEU A 67 15.35 -14.27 -6.25
CA LEU A 67 16.00 -14.36 -7.54
C LEU A 67 15.44 -13.29 -8.50
N PRO A 68 16.26 -12.40 -9.08
CA PRO A 68 15.77 -11.42 -10.03
C PRO A 68 15.09 -12.06 -11.23
N ALA A 69 14.07 -11.39 -11.77
CA ALA A 69 13.40 -11.88 -12.96
C ALA A 69 14.39 -12.17 -14.10
N LYS A 70 14.16 -13.27 -14.84
CA LYS A 70 14.97 -13.76 -15.96
C LYS A 70 16.35 -14.32 -15.59
N MET A 71 16.59 -14.62 -14.32
CA MET A 71 17.79 -15.33 -13.87
C MET A 71 17.42 -16.70 -13.29
N THR A 72 18.31 -17.68 -13.44
CA THR A 72 18.28 -18.96 -12.73
C THR A 72 19.64 -19.23 -12.12
N ILE A 73 19.66 -19.82 -10.93
CA ILE A 73 20.88 -20.17 -10.20
C ILE A 73 20.86 -21.67 -9.92
N ARG A 74 21.97 -22.35 -10.20
CA ARG A 74 22.17 -23.77 -9.91
C ARG A 74 23.56 -23.97 -9.34
N ALA A 75 23.67 -24.62 -8.20
CA ALA A 75 24.95 -25.18 -7.74
C ALA A 75 25.12 -26.55 -8.41
N VAL A 76 26.24 -26.75 -9.10
CA VAL A 76 26.60 -28.02 -9.74
C VAL A 76 28.02 -28.34 -9.30
N ASP A 77 28.18 -29.40 -8.53
CA ASP A 77 29.45 -29.77 -7.88
C ASP A 77 30.04 -28.59 -7.06
N ASP A 78 31.29 -28.21 -7.33
CA ASP A 78 31.99 -27.08 -6.72
C ASP A 78 31.85 -25.80 -7.55
N GLU A 79 30.75 -25.64 -8.29
CA GLU A 79 30.54 -24.50 -9.17
C GLU A 79 29.15 -23.89 -9.02
N LEU A 80 29.10 -22.57 -9.18
CA LEU A 80 27.86 -21.82 -9.26
C LEU A 80 27.58 -21.43 -10.71
N LEU A 81 26.48 -21.94 -11.26
CA LEU A 81 26.00 -21.62 -12.59
C LEU A 81 24.83 -20.65 -12.50
N ILE A 82 25.05 -19.40 -12.91
CA ILE A 82 24.01 -18.39 -13.06
C ILE A 82 23.68 -18.23 -14.54
N THR A 83 22.41 -18.44 -14.89
CA THR A 83 21.91 -18.35 -16.26
C THR A 83 20.97 -17.15 -16.39
N ARG A 84 21.31 -16.20 -17.27
CA ARG A 84 20.52 -14.99 -17.54
C ARG A 84 19.91 -15.03 -18.94
N HIS A 85 18.59 -14.88 -19.01
CA HIS A 85 17.86 -14.76 -20.27
C HIS A 85 17.69 -13.29 -20.67
N ARG A 86 18.03 -12.95 -21.93
CA ARG A 86 17.76 -11.63 -22.51
C ARG A 86 16.38 -11.65 -23.17
N ARG A 87 15.61 -10.56 -23.03
CA ARG A 87 14.31 -10.43 -23.71
C ARG A 87 14.45 -9.36 -24.78
N GLY A 88 14.51 -9.77 -26.05
CA GLY A 88 14.38 -8.84 -27.16
C GLY A 88 12.93 -8.41 -27.32
N VAL A 89 12.63 -7.12 -27.13
CA VAL A 89 11.36 -6.54 -27.57
C VAL A 89 11.56 -6.09 -29.02
N LEU A 90 11.11 -6.92 -29.97
CA LEU A 90 10.80 -6.66 -31.38
C LEU A 90 11.17 -7.88 -32.22
N PHE A 91 10.22 -8.81 -32.35
CA PHE A 91 10.41 -9.98 -33.21
C PHE A 91 9.34 -10.07 -34.31
N ILE A 92 8.11 -9.62 -34.04
CA ILE A 92 6.99 -9.82 -34.98
C ILE A 92 7.05 -8.85 -36.17
N GLY A 93 7.35 -7.57 -35.94
CA GLY A 93 7.35 -6.56 -37.01
C GLY A 93 8.49 -6.73 -38.02
N LEU A 94 9.71 -7.04 -37.54
CA LEU A 94 10.87 -7.21 -38.43
C LEU A 94 10.77 -8.50 -39.24
N LEU A 95 10.27 -9.59 -38.66
CA LEU A 95 9.99 -10.83 -39.39
C LEU A 95 9.00 -10.60 -40.53
N ALA A 96 7.90 -9.90 -40.25
CA ALA A 96 6.90 -9.59 -41.27
C ALA A 96 7.50 -8.80 -42.46
N ILE A 97 8.35 -7.80 -42.18
CA ILE A 97 9.02 -7.00 -43.21
C ILE A 97 10.05 -7.85 -43.97
N THR A 98 10.85 -8.66 -43.27
CA THR A 98 11.84 -9.54 -43.92
C THR A 98 11.17 -10.56 -44.83
N SER A 99 10.09 -11.20 -44.38
CA SER A 99 9.33 -12.19 -45.16
C SER A 99 8.66 -11.54 -46.35
N PHE A 100 8.10 -10.32 -46.20
CA PHE A 100 7.48 -9.57 -47.28
C PHE A 100 8.48 -9.22 -48.40
N LEU A 101 9.66 -8.71 -48.04
CA LEU A 101 10.68 -8.34 -49.04
C LEU A 101 11.31 -9.56 -49.73
N LEU A 102 11.49 -10.66 -49.00
CA LEU A 102 12.02 -11.90 -49.56
C LEU A 102 11.00 -12.55 -50.53
N LEU A 103 9.71 -12.52 -50.18
CA LEU A 103 8.62 -12.88 -51.11
C LEU A 103 8.63 -11.97 -52.34
N PHE A 104 8.70 -10.65 -52.16
CA PHE A 104 8.66 -9.70 -53.27
C PHE A 104 9.83 -9.88 -54.24
N GLY A 105 11.04 -10.16 -53.73
CA GLY A 105 12.22 -10.45 -54.55
C GLY A 105 12.13 -11.75 -55.35
N LEU A 106 11.44 -12.78 -54.84
CA LEU A 106 11.29 -14.07 -55.54
C LEU A 106 10.27 -14.01 -56.69
N PHE A 107 9.29 -13.09 -56.63
CA PHE A 107 8.22 -13.00 -57.63
C PHE A 107 8.37 -11.83 -58.63
N GLY A 108 9.35 -10.94 -58.43
CA GLY A 108 9.53 -9.73 -59.24
C GLY A 108 10.55 -9.84 -60.39
N SER A 109 10.51 -10.89 -61.20
CA SER A 109 11.58 -11.28 -62.14
C SER A 109 11.78 -10.40 -63.39
N GLU A 110 11.10 -9.25 -63.55
CA GLU A 110 11.23 -8.42 -64.76
C GLU A 110 11.85 -7.03 -64.53
N MET A 111 12.29 -6.69 -63.32
CA MET A 111 12.90 -5.38 -63.02
C MET A 111 14.38 -5.47 -62.59
N HIS A 112 15.28 -5.65 -63.56
CA HIS A 112 16.73 -5.71 -63.34
C HIS A 112 17.35 -4.47 -62.66
N THR A 113 16.70 -3.30 -62.70
CA THR A 113 17.17 -2.09 -62.02
C THR A 113 16.88 -2.09 -60.51
N LEU A 114 15.89 -2.87 -60.05
CA LEU A 114 15.56 -2.97 -58.63
C LEU A 114 16.53 -3.88 -57.87
N GLU A 115 17.15 -4.86 -58.55
CA GLU A 115 18.07 -5.84 -57.96
C GLU A 115 19.30 -5.17 -57.32
N PHE A 116 19.84 -4.11 -57.94
CA PHE A 116 21.01 -3.40 -57.43
C PHE A 116 20.71 -2.63 -56.13
N LEU A 117 19.50 -2.08 -55.99
CA LEU A 117 19.10 -1.33 -54.80
C LEU A 117 18.61 -2.25 -53.66
N MET A 118 18.01 -3.38 -54.02
CA MET A 118 17.44 -4.32 -53.07
C MET A 118 18.49 -5.18 -52.36
N ASN A 119 19.62 -5.47 -53.01
CA ASN A 119 20.70 -6.27 -52.42
C ASN A 119 21.29 -5.66 -51.12
N PRO A 120 21.76 -4.40 -51.06
CA PRO A 120 22.28 -3.82 -49.81
C PRO A 120 21.21 -3.72 -48.72
N LEU A 121 19.95 -3.43 -49.08
CA LEU A 121 18.86 -3.38 -48.11
C LEU A 121 18.58 -4.77 -47.52
N ALA A 122 18.61 -5.82 -48.34
CA ALA A 122 18.48 -7.20 -47.87
C ALA A 122 19.59 -7.58 -46.87
N TRP A 123 20.85 -7.18 -47.11
CA TRP A 123 21.95 -7.39 -46.16
C TRP A 123 21.79 -6.62 -44.85
N ILE A 124 21.33 -5.36 -44.92
CA ILE A 124 21.04 -4.55 -43.73
C ILE A 124 19.94 -5.23 -42.90
N ILE A 125 18.88 -5.67 -43.56
CA ILE A 125 17.74 -6.34 -42.93
C ILE A 125 18.17 -7.68 -42.32
N ALA A 126 18.93 -8.49 -43.05
CA ALA A 126 19.50 -9.74 -42.55
C ALA A 126 20.41 -9.50 -41.33
N SER A 127 21.19 -8.42 -41.33
CA SER A 127 22.04 -8.03 -40.20
C SER A 127 21.24 -7.62 -38.97
N PHE A 128 20.17 -6.82 -39.13
CA PHE A 128 19.26 -6.47 -38.04
C PHE A 128 18.50 -7.69 -37.51
N PHE A 129 18.07 -8.59 -38.41
CA PHE A 129 17.42 -9.83 -38.04
C PHE A 129 18.36 -10.71 -37.22
N TYR A 130 19.57 -10.92 -37.71
CA TYR A 130 20.62 -11.67 -37.01
C TYR A 130 20.93 -11.05 -35.63
N TYR A 131 21.09 -9.73 -35.55
CA TYR A 131 21.33 -9.03 -34.28
C TYR A 131 20.16 -9.20 -33.29
N SER A 132 18.92 -9.13 -33.78
CA SER A 132 17.72 -9.30 -32.96
C SER A 132 17.55 -10.75 -32.47
N LEU A 133 17.79 -11.71 -33.35
CA LEU A 133 17.79 -13.13 -33.03
C LEU A 133 18.86 -13.45 -31.98
N LYS A 134 20.07 -12.93 -32.16
CA LYS A 134 21.17 -13.04 -31.20
C LYS A 134 20.77 -12.51 -29.82
N ASN A 135 20.14 -11.33 -29.74
CA ASN A 135 19.73 -10.75 -28.45
C ASN A 135 18.56 -11.49 -27.76
N THR A 136 17.77 -12.26 -28.50
CA THR A 136 16.59 -12.96 -27.96
C THR A 136 16.92 -14.40 -27.59
N VAL A 137 17.71 -15.08 -28.41
CA VAL A 137 18.05 -16.49 -28.24
C VAL A 137 19.27 -16.66 -27.34
N ASN A 138 20.22 -15.72 -27.37
CA ASN A 138 21.42 -15.87 -26.54
C ASN A 138 21.09 -15.73 -25.05
N THR A 139 21.54 -16.73 -24.34
CA THR A 139 21.55 -16.81 -22.89
C THR A 139 22.98 -16.60 -22.42
N THR A 140 23.16 -15.85 -21.33
CA THR A 140 24.46 -15.66 -20.69
C THR A 140 24.59 -16.67 -19.55
N HIS A 141 25.57 -17.56 -19.64
CA HIS A 141 25.95 -18.51 -18.60
C HIS A 141 27.19 -17.98 -17.88
N ILE A 142 27.04 -17.69 -16.60
CA ILE A 142 28.12 -17.24 -15.71
C ILE A 142 28.44 -18.45 -14.83
N ARG A 143 29.58 -19.07 -15.06
CA ARG A 143 30.07 -20.23 -14.32
C ARG A 143 31.18 -19.77 -13.40
N ILE A 144 30.99 -19.97 -12.12
CA ILE A 144 31.90 -19.50 -11.08
C ILE A 144 32.46 -20.75 -10.40
N SER A 145 33.77 -20.91 -10.42
CA SER A 145 34.51 -21.94 -9.70
C SER A 145 35.53 -21.29 -8.77
N PRO A 146 36.10 -22.02 -7.79
CA PRO A 146 37.13 -21.49 -6.90
C PRO A 146 38.35 -20.94 -7.65
N THR A 147 38.61 -21.44 -8.87
CA THR A 147 39.80 -21.10 -9.66
C THR A 147 39.51 -20.09 -10.76
N ALA A 148 38.27 -20.02 -11.28
CA ALA A 148 37.94 -19.20 -12.43
C ALA A 148 36.49 -18.69 -12.44
N LEU A 149 36.32 -17.49 -13.00
CA LEU A 149 35.05 -16.93 -13.42
C LEU A 149 34.96 -17.00 -14.95
N GLN A 150 34.03 -17.81 -15.46
CA GLN A 150 33.81 -18.02 -16.89
C GLN A 150 32.45 -17.47 -17.32
N ILE A 151 32.42 -16.79 -18.46
CA ILE A 151 31.22 -16.16 -19.01
C ILE A 151 31.08 -16.58 -20.45
N ASN A 152 29.99 -17.29 -20.72
CA ASN A 152 29.67 -17.86 -22.02
C ASN A 152 28.33 -17.28 -22.50
N GLU A 153 28.32 -16.71 -23.70
CA GLU A 153 27.09 -16.30 -24.38
C GLU A 153 26.79 -17.30 -25.50
N GLY A 154 25.63 -17.97 -25.47
CA GLY A 154 25.26 -18.94 -26.51
C GLY A 154 23.75 -19.10 -26.60
N PRO A 155 23.21 -19.78 -27.62
CA PRO A 155 23.91 -20.66 -28.56
C PRO A 155 24.41 -20.02 -29.86
N LEU A 156 23.94 -18.83 -30.25
CA LEU A 156 24.33 -18.19 -31.52
C LEU A 156 25.65 -17.42 -31.35
N LEU A 157 26.48 -17.40 -32.42
CA LEU A 157 27.90 -16.97 -32.44
C LEU A 157 28.28 -16.14 -31.20
N PRO A 158 28.97 -16.76 -30.22
CA PRO A 158 29.31 -16.13 -28.95
C PRO A 158 30.00 -14.81 -29.24
N ARG A 159 29.55 -13.73 -28.58
CA ARG A 159 30.21 -12.44 -28.80
C ARG A 159 31.65 -12.49 -28.26
N TRP A 160 31.85 -13.18 -27.14
CA TRP A 160 33.14 -13.37 -26.48
C TRP A 160 33.05 -14.56 -25.51
N HIS A 161 34.16 -15.28 -25.32
CA HIS A 161 34.36 -16.20 -24.18
C HIS A 161 35.33 -15.50 -23.24
N THR A 162 34.86 -15.14 -22.04
CA THR A 162 35.72 -14.49 -21.04
C THR A 162 35.96 -15.46 -19.90
N SER A 163 37.21 -15.81 -19.64
CA SER A 163 37.63 -16.59 -18.49
C SER A 163 38.68 -15.82 -17.72
N VAL A 164 38.45 -15.63 -16.43
CA VAL A 164 39.32 -14.86 -15.54
C VAL A 164 39.64 -15.72 -14.34
N THR A 165 40.92 -15.90 -14.02
CA THR A 165 41.33 -16.60 -12.80
C THR A 165 40.83 -15.85 -11.58
N ALA A 166 40.15 -16.53 -10.65
CA ALA A 166 39.58 -15.92 -9.45
C ALA A 166 40.65 -15.18 -8.63
N SER A 167 41.87 -15.71 -8.57
CA SER A 167 43.01 -15.08 -7.89
C SER A 167 43.44 -13.73 -8.46
N ASN A 168 43.05 -13.40 -9.69
CA ASN A 168 43.36 -12.11 -10.33
C ASN A 168 42.29 -11.06 -10.08
N ILE A 169 41.12 -11.44 -9.54
CA ILE A 169 40.03 -10.54 -9.20
C ILE A 169 40.30 -9.99 -7.79
N THR A 170 40.35 -8.66 -7.68
CA THR A 170 40.51 -7.98 -6.38
C THR A 170 39.15 -7.67 -5.77
N GLN A 171 38.20 -7.21 -6.60
CA GLN A 171 36.87 -6.76 -6.16
C GLN A 171 35.92 -6.70 -7.36
N LEU A 172 34.64 -7.02 -7.16
CA LEU A 172 33.58 -6.78 -8.15
C LEU A 172 32.86 -5.45 -7.87
N TYR A 173 32.30 -4.84 -8.90
CA TYR A 173 31.46 -3.66 -8.75
C TYR A 173 30.48 -3.48 -9.89
N VAL A 174 29.33 -2.89 -9.60
CA VAL A 174 28.36 -2.47 -10.62
C VAL A 174 28.70 -1.07 -11.12
N LYS A 175 28.61 -0.83 -12.43
CA LYS A 175 28.78 0.49 -13.06
C LYS A 175 27.48 0.89 -13.76
N LYS A 176 26.93 2.07 -13.43
CA LYS A 176 25.75 2.63 -14.09
C LYS A 176 26.15 3.31 -15.39
N ILE A 177 25.58 2.87 -16.50
CA ILE A 177 25.79 3.43 -17.83
C ILE A 177 24.54 4.19 -18.24
N VAL A 178 24.65 5.52 -18.26
CA VAL A 178 23.57 6.41 -18.70
C VAL A 178 23.85 6.84 -20.13
N ARG A 179 23.02 6.40 -21.08
CA ARG A 179 23.07 6.83 -22.48
C ARG A 179 21.92 7.80 -22.73
N ARG A 180 22.25 9.09 -22.90
CA ARG A 180 21.29 10.13 -23.25
C ARG A 180 21.21 10.24 -24.77
N GLY A 181 20.06 9.89 -25.34
CA GLY A 181 19.70 10.18 -26.72
C GLY A 181 18.89 11.47 -26.82
N ASN A 182 18.58 11.90 -28.05
CA ASN A 182 17.87 13.16 -28.31
C ASN A 182 16.46 13.22 -27.69
N LYS A 183 15.81 12.08 -27.41
CA LYS A 183 14.44 12.01 -26.86
C LYS A 183 14.28 11.05 -25.67
N SER A 184 15.30 10.30 -25.30
CA SER A 184 15.21 9.31 -24.22
C SER A 184 16.55 9.14 -23.53
N THR A 185 16.51 8.88 -22.22
CA THR A 185 17.68 8.46 -21.44
C THR A 185 17.54 6.99 -21.14
N THR A 186 18.43 6.17 -21.69
CA THR A 186 18.49 4.73 -21.38
C THR A 186 19.54 4.50 -20.32
N THR A 187 19.15 3.88 -19.20
CA THR A 187 20.07 3.49 -18.15
C THR A 187 20.25 1.99 -18.20
N THR A 188 21.50 1.53 -18.28
CA THR A 188 21.86 0.12 -18.14
C THR A 188 22.92 -0.02 -17.05
N TYR A 189 23.10 -1.24 -16.56
CA TYR A 189 24.08 -1.56 -15.54
C TYR A 189 25.04 -2.62 -16.06
N ASP A 190 26.33 -2.42 -15.80
CA ASP A 190 27.38 -3.35 -16.18
C ASP A 190 28.04 -3.88 -14.91
N LEU A 191 28.21 -5.20 -14.81
CA LEU A 191 29.01 -5.81 -13.74
C LEU A 191 30.47 -5.82 -14.19
N ASN A 192 31.33 -5.21 -13.40
CA ASN A 192 32.77 -5.09 -13.64
C ASN A 192 33.55 -5.71 -12.51
N PHE A 193 34.85 -5.90 -12.73
CA PHE A 193 35.80 -6.27 -11.69
C PHE A 193 37.11 -5.53 -11.87
N VAL A 194 37.81 -5.34 -10.75
CA VAL A 194 39.15 -4.76 -10.71
C VAL A 194 40.16 -5.89 -10.62
N GLN A 195 41.15 -5.90 -11.50
CA GLN A 195 42.26 -6.85 -11.45
C GLN A 195 43.32 -6.42 -10.42
N LYS A 196 44.14 -7.35 -9.93
CA LYS A 196 45.31 -7.01 -9.10
C LYS A 196 46.27 -6.01 -9.75
N ILE A 197 46.31 -5.98 -11.08
CA ILE A 197 47.12 -5.05 -11.89
C ILE A 197 46.46 -3.64 -11.97
N GLY A 198 45.28 -3.45 -11.37
CA GLY A 198 44.57 -2.16 -11.31
C GLY A 198 43.70 -1.84 -12.54
N SER A 199 43.68 -2.70 -13.55
CA SER A 199 42.79 -2.54 -14.71
C SER A 199 41.37 -3.03 -14.41
N ASP A 200 40.37 -2.27 -14.87
CA ASP A 200 38.96 -2.67 -14.83
C ASP A 200 38.57 -3.46 -16.07
N ARG A 201 37.71 -4.46 -15.89
CA ARG A 201 37.11 -5.22 -16.99
C ARG A 201 35.65 -5.52 -16.72
N THR A 202 34.86 -5.52 -17.79
CA THR A 202 33.43 -5.83 -17.72
C THR A 202 33.17 -7.33 -17.85
N ILE A 203 32.39 -7.89 -16.92
CA ILE A 203 31.93 -9.29 -16.88
C ILE A 203 30.62 -9.40 -17.66
N VAL A 204 29.59 -8.69 -17.21
CA VAL A 204 28.26 -8.74 -17.82
C VAL A 204 27.82 -7.32 -18.17
N THR A 205 27.45 -7.11 -19.44
CA THR A 205 26.94 -5.82 -19.91
C THR A 205 25.41 -5.80 -19.99
N GLY A 206 24.86 -4.58 -19.99
CA GLY A 206 23.48 -4.32 -20.40
C GLY A 206 22.43 -4.94 -19.49
N LEU A 207 22.66 -4.98 -18.18
CA LEU A 207 21.66 -5.37 -17.19
C LEU A 207 20.60 -4.25 -17.11
N GLU A 208 19.33 -4.62 -17.18
CA GLU A 208 18.21 -3.68 -17.31
C GLU A 208 17.90 -2.97 -15.98
N ARG A 209 18.19 -3.64 -14.85
CA ARG A 209 17.87 -3.19 -13.49
C ARG A 209 19.09 -3.28 -12.59
N ALA A 210 19.25 -2.33 -11.68
CA ALA A 210 20.34 -2.33 -10.71
C ALA A 210 20.33 -3.58 -9.83
N GLU A 211 19.13 -4.04 -9.44
CA GLU A 211 18.91 -5.27 -8.66
C GLU A 211 19.54 -6.51 -9.30
N GLN A 212 19.46 -6.64 -10.63
CA GLN A 212 20.08 -7.76 -11.34
C GLN A 212 21.61 -7.72 -11.25
N ALA A 213 22.19 -6.52 -11.32
CA ALA A 213 23.64 -6.34 -11.29
C ALA A 213 24.21 -6.57 -9.89
N LEU A 214 23.55 -6.02 -8.86
CA LEU A 214 23.91 -6.24 -7.46
C LEU A 214 23.76 -7.71 -7.04
N PHE A 215 22.69 -8.36 -7.48
CA PHE A 215 22.51 -9.78 -7.18
C PHE A 215 23.68 -10.60 -7.73
N LEU A 216 24.11 -10.33 -8.97
CA LEU A 216 25.26 -11.02 -9.56
C LEU A 216 26.56 -10.72 -8.81
N GLU A 217 26.84 -9.45 -8.53
CA GLU A 217 28.01 -9.03 -7.74
C GLU A 217 28.09 -9.81 -6.42
N GLN A 218 27.03 -9.75 -5.61
CA GLN A 218 27.02 -10.32 -4.28
C GLN A 218 27.07 -11.85 -4.29
N GLU A 219 26.41 -12.52 -5.25
CA GLU A 219 26.49 -13.98 -5.37
C GLU A 219 27.88 -14.44 -5.81
N ILE A 220 28.54 -13.71 -6.71
CA ILE A 220 29.91 -14.01 -7.13
C ILE A 220 30.89 -13.78 -5.99
N GLU A 221 30.81 -12.63 -5.30
CA GLU A 221 31.67 -12.31 -4.17
C GLU A 221 31.52 -13.30 -3.03
N ARG A 222 30.27 -13.65 -2.70
CA ARG A 222 29.97 -14.65 -1.66
C ARG A 222 30.51 -16.03 -2.03
N PHE A 223 30.44 -16.42 -3.30
CA PHE A 223 30.98 -17.70 -3.77
C PHE A 223 32.51 -17.72 -3.74
N LEU A 224 33.16 -16.62 -4.14
CA LEU A 224 34.62 -16.50 -4.20
C LEU A 224 35.25 -16.11 -2.85
N GLY A 225 34.44 -15.79 -1.84
CA GLY A 225 34.91 -15.37 -0.52
C GLY A 225 35.51 -13.95 -0.49
N PHE A 226 35.09 -13.07 -1.40
CA PHE A 226 35.51 -11.67 -1.39
C PHE A 226 34.73 -10.86 -0.35
N GLU A 227 35.42 -9.93 0.30
CA GLU A 227 34.82 -8.94 1.18
C GLU A 227 34.30 -7.77 0.34
N ASP A 228 33.04 -7.38 0.53
CA ASP A 228 32.45 -6.22 -0.14
C ASP A 228 33.18 -4.92 0.25
N ARG A 229 33.76 -4.23 -0.73
CA ARG A 229 34.51 -2.97 -0.58
C ARG A 229 33.99 -1.93 -1.57
N SER A 230 33.68 -0.73 -1.07
CA SER A 230 33.29 0.40 -1.94
C SER A 230 34.44 0.78 -2.88
N ILE A 231 34.17 0.77 -4.19
CA ILE A 231 35.06 1.26 -5.23
C ILE A 231 34.57 2.63 -5.69
N LYS A 232 35.49 3.61 -5.78
CA LYS A 232 35.19 4.93 -6.33
C LYS A 232 34.66 4.81 -7.77
N GLY A 233 33.43 5.28 -7.98
CA GLY A 233 32.75 5.20 -9.29
C GLY A 233 31.93 3.92 -9.49
N ALA A 234 31.90 3.01 -8.51
CA ALA A 234 30.87 1.99 -8.43
C ALA A 234 29.51 2.67 -8.27
N HIS A 235 28.52 2.11 -8.95
CA HIS A 235 27.15 2.34 -8.61
C HIS A 235 26.93 1.69 -7.25
N GLU A 236 27.03 2.49 -6.20
CA GLU A 236 26.41 2.18 -4.93
C GLU A 236 24.90 2.14 -5.21
N ALA A 237 24.42 1.01 -5.70
CA ALA A 237 23.01 0.69 -5.62
C ALA A 237 22.73 0.37 -4.15
N ASN A 238 22.81 1.40 -3.33
CA ASN A 238 21.78 1.52 -2.33
C ASN A 238 20.66 2.28 -3.06
N PRO A 239 19.69 1.61 -3.71
CA PRO A 239 18.46 2.28 -4.14
C PRO A 239 17.75 2.95 -2.95
N PHE A 240 18.23 2.66 -1.74
CA PHE A 240 17.86 3.24 -0.48
C PHE A 240 18.99 4.08 0.18
N ALA A 241 19.98 4.59 -0.57
CA ALA A 241 21.07 5.40 0.01
C ALA A 241 20.56 6.72 0.57
N ASP A 242 19.48 7.25 -0.01
CA ASP A 242 18.95 8.55 0.37
C ASP A 242 17.77 8.42 1.35
N PHE A 243 18.04 7.85 2.52
CA PHE A 243 17.15 7.99 3.68
C PHE A 243 17.36 9.31 4.42
N THR A 244 17.97 10.31 3.78
CA THR A 244 18.10 11.63 4.42
C THR A 244 16.73 12.18 4.78
N GLY A 245 15.70 11.92 3.96
CA GLY A 245 14.33 12.33 4.30
C GLY A 245 13.74 11.59 5.50
N TRP A 246 14.02 10.29 5.69
CA TRP A 246 13.60 9.57 6.91
C TRP A 246 14.34 10.04 8.15
N ARG A 247 15.64 10.34 8.02
CA ARG A 247 16.43 10.92 9.11
C ARG A 247 15.91 12.31 9.46
N THR A 248 15.64 13.15 8.44
CA THR A 248 15.08 14.49 8.62
C THR A 248 13.70 14.42 9.29
N PHE A 249 12.86 13.50 8.86
CA PHE A 249 11.57 13.21 9.49
C PHE A 249 11.73 12.77 10.95
N ALA A 250 12.67 11.85 11.23
CA ALA A 250 12.95 11.40 12.59
C ALA A 250 13.43 12.56 13.47
N ASP A 251 14.40 13.34 13.01
CA ASP A 251 14.98 14.48 13.73
C ASP A 251 13.94 15.56 14.00
N THR A 252 13.10 15.88 13.00
CA THR A 252 12.02 16.89 13.10
C THR A 252 10.99 16.52 14.17
N ASN A 253 10.68 15.23 14.32
CA ASN A 253 9.66 14.75 15.25
C ASN A 253 10.26 14.17 16.55
N HIS A 254 11.57 14.34 16.77
CA HIS A 254 12.30 13.78 17.92
C HIS A 254 12.16 12.25 18.07
N LEU A 255 12.11 11.53 16.95
CA LEU A 255 12.03 10.07 16.88
C LEU A 255 13.43 9.46 16.69
N THR A 256 13.57 8.19 17.04
CA THR A 256 14.82 7.43 16.88
C THR A 256 14.88 6.79 15.50
N TYR A 257 15.86 7.17 14.68
CA TYR A 257 16.20 6.49 13.44
C TYR A 257 17.17 5.33 13.71
N THR A 258 16.78 4.11 13.36
CA THR A 258 17.63 2.91 13.44
C THR A 258 17.95 2.40 12.03
N TYR A 259 19.24 2.33 11.72
CA TYR A 259 19.72 1.75 10.46
C TYR A 259 19.66 0.22 10.54
N GLY A 260 18.93 -0.40 9.62
CA GLY A 260 18.86 -1.85 9.48
C GLY A 260 19.55 -2.33 8.21
N LYS A 261 20.22 -3.48 8.26
CA LYS A 261 20.69 -4.17 7.04
C LYS A 261 19.47 -4.60 6.22
N LEU A 262 19.58 -4.53 4.88
CA LEU A 262 18.55 -4.69 3.83
C LEU A 262 17.29 -5.54 4.10
N LEU A 263 17.35 -6.60 4.91
CA LEU A 263 16.20 -7.47 5.23
C LEU A 263 15.43 -7.07 6.50
N ALA A 264 16.04 -6.34 7.43
CA ALA A 264 15.40 -5.87 8.66
C ALA A 264 14.67 -4.51 8.47
N GLY A 265 14.92 -3.84 7.34
CA GLY A 265 14.35 -2.53 7.02
C GLY A 265 14.97 -1.39 7.84
N HIS A 266 14.91 -0.18 7.28
CA HIS A 266 15.13 1.03 8.08
C HIS A 266 13.90 1.26 8.95
N ARG A 267 14.13 1.73 10.18
CA ARG A 267 13.07 1.94 11.17
C ARG A 267 13.19 3.33 11.78
N VAL A 268 12.13 4.11 11.76
CA VAL A 268 11.97 5.27 12.64
C VAL A 268 10.97 4.90 13.70
N HIS A 269 11.31 5.08 14.97
CA HIS A 269 10.40 4.75 16.06
C HIS A 269 10.60 5.66 17.25
N GLY A 270 9.56 5.85 18.05
CA GLY A 270 9.65 6.69 19.24
C GLY A 270 8.29 7.16 19.72
N TYR A 271 8.30 8.02 20.72
CA TYR A 271 7.09 8.62 21.27
C TYR A 271 6.85 10.02 20.69
N HIS A 272 5.61 10.31 20.32
CA HIS A 272 5.18 11.65 19.90
C HIS A 272 3.76 11.94 20.42
N GLU A 273 3.60 13.04 21.18
CA GLU A 273 2.30 13.49 21.72
C GLU A 273 1.44 12.37 22.34
N ASP A 274 2.06 11.50 23.15
CA ASP A 274 1.45 10.32 23.81
C ASP A 274 1.12 9.12 22.90
N HIS A 275 1.67 9.07 21.70
CA HIS A 275 1.57 7.94 20.77
C HIS A 275 2.93 7.28 20.59
N TRP A 276 2.93 5.95 20.42
CA TRP A 276 4.05 5.24 19.87
C TRP A 276 3.97 5.30 18.35
N VAL A 277 5.03 5.75 17.72
CA VAL A 277 5.13 5.92 16.28
C VAL A 277 6.17 4.94 15.77
N GLU A 278 5.86 4.29 14.66
CA GLU A 278 6.75 3.37 14.00
C GLU A 278 6.61 3.49 12.48
N LEU A 279 7.68 3.93 11.81
CA LEU A 279 7.82 3.93 10.35
C LEU A 279 8.80 2.83 9.96
N LEU A 280 8.36 1.91 9.11
CA LEU A 280 9.10 0.72 8.71
C LEU A 280 9.10 0.58 7.19
N ILE A 281 10.24 0.15 6.65
CA ILE A 281 10.28 -0.42 5.30
C ILE A 281 10.05 -1.90 5.43
N MET A 282 8.93 -2.35 4.90
CA MET A 282 8.67 -3.77 4.81
C MET A 282 9.16 -4.29 3.46
N GLN A 283 9.90 -5.38 3.49
CA GLN A 283 9.92 -6.32 2.37
C GLN A 283 9.02 -7.48 2.76
N PRO A 284 7.72 -7.45 2.44
CA PRO A 284 6.86 -8.61 2.67
C PRO A 284 7.52 -9.84 2.03
N ARG A 285 7.56 -10.98 2.73
CA ARG A 285 8.17 -12.23 2.23
C ARG A 285 7.68 -12.65 0.84
N LEU A 286 6.54 -12.12 0.38
CA LEU A 286 5.87 -12.41 -0.88
C LEU A 286 5.75 -11.20 -1.82
N ALA A 287 6.16 -9.99 -1.41
CA ALA A 287 6.04 -8.81 -2.27
C ALA A 287 7.28 -8.67 -3.16
N LEU A 288 7.03 -8.34 -4.42
CA LEU A 288 8.07 -8.10 -5.42
C LEU A 288 8.80 -6.76 -5.22
N SER A 289 8.25 -5.86 -4.39
CA SER A 289 8.81 -4.54 -4.11
C SER A 289 8.75 -4.20 -2.61
N PRO A 290 9.73 -3.45 -2.10
CA PRO A 290 9.68 -2.88 -0.75
C PRO A 290 8.55 -1.85 -0.63
N GLN A 291 7.93 -1.78 0.55
CA GLN A 291 6.77 -0.95 0.85
C GLN A 291 7.05 -0.03 2.04
N THR A 292 6.43 1.15 2.04
CA THR A 292 6.44 2.06 3.19
C THR A 292 5.24 1.78 4.07
N ARG A 293 5.49 1.51 5.35
CA ARG A 293 4.42 1.40 6.35
C ARG A 293 4.70 2.35 7.50
N LEU A 294 3.79 3.28 7.74
CA LEU A 294 3.77 4.14 8.93
C LEU A 294 2.66 3.67 9.86
N THR A 295 2.99 3.37 11.10
CA THR A 295 2.07 2.90 12.13
C THR A 295 2.10 3.86 13.31
N ILE A 296 0.91 4.25 13.78
CA ILE A 296 0.72 4.99 15.01
C ILE A 296 -0.11 4.12 15.95
N THR A 297 0.47 3.83 17.11
CA THR A 297 -0.14 3.01 18.16
C THR A 297 -0.39 3.88 19.40
N ALA A 298 -1.62 3.83 19.87
CA ALA A 298 -1.99 4.37 21.17
C ALA A 298 -1.15 3.71 22.28
N VAL A 299 -0.48 4.50 23.10
CA VAL A 299 0.12 3.99 24.33
C VAL A 299 -0.93 4.17 25.42
N ASP A 300 -1.18 3.13 26.23
CA ASP A 300 -2.18 3.11 27.31
C ASP A 300 -1.89 4.09 28.47
N ARG A 301 -1.15 5.18 28.23
CA ARG A 301 -0.99 6.29 29.18
C ARG A 301 -1.98 7.39 28.81
N PRO A 302 -3.19 7.40 29.40
CA PRO A 302 -4.14 8.48 29.18
C PRO A 302 -3.61 9.75 29.85
N LYS A 303 -2.86 10.58 29.12
CA LYS A 303 -2.97 12.01 29.40
C LYS A 303 -4.38 12.42 28.95
N LYS A 304 -5.09 13.15 29.80
CA LYS A 304 -6.42 13.68 29.48
C LYS A 304 -6.31 14.48 28.18
N PHE A 305 -6.76 13.90 27.08
CA PHE A 305 -6.90 14.64 25.83
C PHE A 305 -7.96 15.72 26.08
N PRO A 306 -7.70 17.00 25.73
CA PRO A 306 -8.61 18.10 26.03
C PRO A 306 -9.89 18.09 25.18
N LEU A 307 -10.04 17.16 24.24
CA LEU A 307 -11.27 17.02 23.46
C LEU A 307 -12.34 16.37 24.33
N THR A 308 -13.19 17.19 24.94
CA THR A 308 -14.46 16.69 25.46
C THR A 308 -15.30 16.18 24.28
N PRO A 309 -16.11 15.12 24.45
CA PRO A 309 -16.99 14.58 23.40
C PRO A 309 -17.80 15.62 22.63
N ASP A 310 -18.12 16.74 23.27
CA ASP A 310 -18.91 17.83 22.69
C ASP A 310 -18.11 18.81 21.82
N SER A 311 -16.78 18.71 21.79
CA SER A 311 -15.92 19.71 21.14
C SER A 311 -15.73 19.49 19.64
N LEU A 312 -15.84 18.24 19.14
CA LEU A 312 -15.66 17.96 17.72
C LEU A 312 -16.97 18.17 16.96
N THR A 313 -17.06 19.29 16.24
CA THR A 313 -18.21 19.56 15.37
C THR A 313 -18.20 18.68 14.12
N LEU A 314 -19.38 18.47 13.51
CA LEU A 314 -19.52 17.77 12.22
C LEU A 314 -18.61 18.37 11.13
N ALA A 315 -18.47 19.69 11.12
CA ALA A 315 -17.60 20.40 10.18
C ALA A 315 -16.12 20.10 10.42
N ALA A 316 -15.67 20.10 11.68
CA ALA A 316 -14.29 19.77 12.04
C ALA A 316 -13.93 18.32 11.68
N ALA A 317 -14.83 17.37 11.97
CA ALA A 317 -14.67 15.97 11.57
C ALA A 317 -14.57 15.82 10.04
N THR A 318 -15.40 16.55 9.29
CA THR A 318 -15.39 16.53 7.81
C THR A 318 -14.08 17.09 7.27
N ASN A 319 -13.61 18.23 7.79
CA ASN A 319 -12.36 18.86 7.36
C ASN A 319 -11.15 17.95 7.64
N LEU A 320 -11.14 17.28 8.79
CA LEU A 320 -10.08 16.34 9.13
C LEU A 320 -10.01 15.15 8.15
N LEU A 321 -11.15 14.61 7.71
CA LEU A 321 -11.21 13.54 6.71
C LEU A 321 -10.83 14.00 5.29
N ALA A 322 -11.08 15.28 4.97
CA ALA A 322 -10.75 15.88 3.67
C ALA A 322 -9.32 16.42 3.58
N ALA A 323 -8.65 16.66 4.72
CA ALA A 323 -7.30 17.20 4.79
C ALA A 323 -6.26 16.46 3.92
N PRO A 324 -6.28 15.11 3.78
CA PRO A 324 -5.36 14.39 2.90
C PRO A 324 -5.44 14.83 1.43
N ILE A 325 -6.61 15.25 0.96
CA ILE A 325 -6.84 15.68 -0.44
C ILE A 325 -6.39 17.13 -0.66
N GLN A 326 -6.52 17.97 0.37
CA GLN A 326 -6.15 19.38 0.29
C GLN A 326 -4.63 19.59 0.40
N SER A 327 -3.89 18.49 0.64
CA SER A 327 -2.44 18.46 0.64
C SER A 327 -1.88 18.83 -0.74
N PRO A 328 -0.76 19.57 -0.81
CA PRO A 328 -0.04 19.78 -2.08
C PRO A 328 0.60 18.49 -2.63
N VAL A 329 0.58 17.42 -1.83
CA VAL A 329 1.19 16.14 -2.13
C VAL A 329 0.11 15.09 -2.40
N ASP A 330 0.21 14.44 -3.55
CA ASP A 330 -0.66 13.33 -3.97
C ASP A 330 -0.35 12.06 -3.18
N LEU A 331 -1.19 11.73 -2.20
CA LEU A 331 -1.01 10.56 -1.35
C LEU A 331 -1.44 9.29 -2.08
N ARG A 332 -0.51 8.36 -2.30
CA ARG A 332 -0.74 7.12 -3.08
C ARG A 332 -1.05 5.90 -2.21
N GLY A 333 -0.62 5.93 -0.95
CA GLY A 333 -0.91 4.88 0.01
C GLY A 333 -2.32 4.92 0.58
N LYS A 334 -2.62 3.94 1.43
CA LYS A 334 -3.94 3.69 2.00
C LYS A 334 -3.90 3.79 3.52
N PHE A 335 -4.93 4.41 4.08
CA PHE A 335 -5.14 4.47 5.53
C PHE A 335 -6.03 3.32 6.01
N GLU A 336 -5.58 2.64 7.06
CA GLU A 336 -6.31 1.53 7.69
C GLU A 336 -6.36 1.70 9.21
N ILE A 337 -7.37 1.07 9.82
CA ILE A 337 -7.63 1.09 11.26
C ILE A 337 -7.76 -0.33 11.78
N MET A 338 -7.12 -0.58 12.92
CA MET A 338 -7.27 -1.80 13.69
C MET A 338 -7.60 -1.48 15.16
N GLU A 339 -8.11 -2.49 15.86
CA GLU A 339 -8.37 -2.44 17.30
C GLU A 339 -9.17 -1.20 17.74
N GLU A 340 -10.28 -0.90 17.04
CA GLU A 340 -11.18 0.21 17.38
C GLU A 340 -10.48 1.58 17.44
N GLY A 341 -9.51 1.82 16.55
CA GLY A 341 -8.78 3.09 16.49
C GLY A 341 -7.54 3.15 17.39
N LYS A 342 -7.19 2.07 18.10
CA LYS A 342 -5.93 2.00 18.86
C LYS A 342 -4.71 1.96 17.95
N ILE A 343 -4.84 1.34 16.78
CA ILE A 343 -3.77 1.23 15.80
C ILE A 343 -4.26 1.84 14.49
N LEU A 344 -3.55 2.86 14.01
CA LEU A 344 -3.71 3.42 12.69
C LEU A 344 -2.46 3.12 11.88
N PHE A 345 -2.61 2.77 10.62
CA PHE A 345 -1.46 2.70 9.74
C PHE A 345 -1.77 3.24 8.36
N TYR A 346 -0.70 3.70 7.73
CA TYR A 346 -0.63 4.11 6.36
C TYR A 346 0.32 3.17 5.63
N GLU A 347 -0.12 2.64 4.49
CA GLU A 347 0.66 1.69 3.69
C GLU A 347 0.71 2.11 2.23
N GLU A 348 1.93 2.19 1.69
CA GLU A 348 2.21 2.54 0.30
C GLU A 348 3.07 1.46 -0.37
N ALA A 349 2.71 1.11 -1.62
CA ALA A 349 3.35 0.02 -2.37
C ALA A 349 4.81 0.31 -2.76
N GLU A 350 5.21 1.58 -2.73
CA GLU A 350 6.56 2.05 -3.04
C GLU A 350 7.26 2.57 -1.78
N VAL A 351 8.60 2.61 -1.81
CA VAL A 351 9.38 3.23 -0.74
C VAL A 351 9.33 4.75 -0.93
N GLN A 352 8.69 5.42 0.01
CA GLN A 352 8.61 6.85 0.06
C GLN A 352 9.75 7.37 0.93
N THR A 353 10.57 8.26 0.36
CA THR A 353 11.75 8.83 1.03
C THR A 353 11.60 10.33 1.27
N GLU A 354 10.61 10.99 0.68
CA GLU A 354 10.42 12.43 0.79
C GLU A 354 9.93 12.82 2.20
N ALA A 355 10.71 13.65 2.91
CA ALA A 355 10.40 14.06 4.28
C ALA A 355 9.06 14.80 4.40
N LEU A 356 8.74 15.69 3.46
CA LEU A 356 7.49 16.46 3.46
C LEU A 356 6.28 15.55 3.32
N TYR A 357 6.35 14.56 2.43
CA TYR A 357 5.30 13.55 2.26
C TYR A 357 5.05 12.80 3.57
N LEU A 358 6.12 12.27 4.17
CA LEU A 358 6.04 11.51 5.42
C LEU A 358 5.47 12.38 6.56
N GLN A 359 5.86 13.65 6.63
CA GLN A 359 5.33 14.59 7.62
C GLN A 359 3.83 14.81 7.45
N ILE A 360 3.34 14.99 6.23
CA ILE A 360 1.90 15.21 5.97
C ILE A 360 1.08 14.00 6.40
N VAL A 361 1.52 12.79 6.05
CA VAL A 361 0.87 11.54 6.47
C VAL A 361 0.89 11.41 8.00
N PHE A 362 2.04 11.69 8.61
CA PHE A 362 2.24 11.62 10.05
C PHE A 362 1.33 12.60 10.81
N ASP A 363 1.36 13.90 10.45
CA ASP A 363 0.53 14.94 11.05
C ASP A 363 -0.96 14.61 10.94
N TRP A 364 -1.35 13.99 9.82
CA TRP A 364 -2.73 13.55 9.65
C TRP A 364 -3.08 12.40 10.59
N LEU A 365 -2.25 11.36 10.68
CA LEU A 365 -2.50 10.22 11.57
C LEU A 365 -2.54 10.65 13.06
N VAL A 366 -1.62 11.52 13.48
CA VAL A 366 -1.57 12.07 14.85
C VAL A 366 -2.83 12.88 15.18
N ARG A 367 -3.32 13.69 14.24
CA ARG A 367 -4.59 14.45 14.42
C ARG A 367 -5.81 13.56 14.34
N PHE A 368 -5.79 12.54 13.47
CA PHE A 368 -6.92 11.67 13.23
C PHE A 368 -7.20 10.73 14.42
N ARG A 369 -6.15 10.15 15.02
CA ARG A 369 -6.26 9.23 16.14
C ARG A 369 -7.18 9.74 17.27
N PRO A 370 -6.91 10.89 17.91
CA PRO A 370 -7.75 11.36 19.00
C PRO A 370 -9.16 11.74 18.54
N ALA A 371 -9.35 12.11 17.26
CA ALA A 371 -10.65 12.44 16.71
C ALA A 371 -11.52 11.22 16.39
N TYR A 372 -10.92 10.04 16.16
CA TYR A 372 -11.64 8.81 15.81
C TYR A 372 -12.85 8.50 16.72
N PRO A 373 -12.72 8.41 18.07
CA PRO A 373 -13.88 8.13 18.93
C PRO A 373 -14.96 9.21 18.84
N HIS A 374 -14.57 10.47 18.64
CA HIS A 374 -15.52 11.57 18.46
C HIS A 374 -16.25 11.49 17.12
N ILE A 375 -15.58 11.06 16.05
CA ILE A 375 -16.21 10.81 14.75
C ILE A 375 -17.24 9.68 14.88
N ILE A 376 -16.93 8.61 15.61
CA ILE A 376 -17.89 7.54 15.90
C ILE A 376 -19.08 8.07 16.72
N ALA A 377 -18.83 8.95 17.70
CA ALA A 377 -19.88 9.56 18.54
C ALA A 377 -20.82 10.54 17.79
N LEU A 378 -20.43 11.00 16.59
CA LEU A 378 -21.33 11.73 15.69
C LEU A 378 -22.34 10.78 14.99
N GLU A 379 -22.08 9.47 15.04
CA GLU A 379 -22.94 8.38 14.54
C GLU A 379 -23.49 8.65 13.12
N GLY A 380 -24.78 8.40 12.89
CA GLY A 380 -25.41 8.52 11.59
C GLY A 380 -25.28 9.91 10.94
N ALA A 381 -25.03 10.98 11.72
CA ALA A 381 -24.82 12.32 11.17
C ALA A 381 -23.57 12.41 10.28
N MET A 382 -22.58 11.52 10.46
CA MET A 382 -21.38 11.44 9.61
C MET A 382 -21.63 10.73 8.28
N MET A 383 -22.68 9.92 8.15
CA MET A 383 -22.87 9.04 6.99
C MET A 383 -22.90 9.79 5.64
N PRO A 384 -23.63 10.91 5.48
CA PRO A 384 -23.64 11.66 4.22
C PRO A 384 -22.26 12.25 3.86
N ARG A 385 -21.36 12.43 4.83
CA ARG A 385 -20.01 12.96 4.61
C ARG A 385 -19.01 11.85 4.29
N LEU A 386 -19.18 10.67 4.89
CA LEU A 386 -18.33 9.50 4.65
C LEU A 386 -18.63 8.81 3.32
N GLN A 387 -19.89 8.80 2.88
CA GLN A 387 -20.31 8.12 1.66
C GLN A 387 -19.53 8.53 0.39
N PRO A 388 -19.38 9.82 0.03
CA PRO A 388 -18.61 10.19 -1.16
C PRO A 388 -17.14 9.75 -1.07
N ILE A 389 -16.52 9.83 0.11
CA ILE A 389 -15.13 9.38 0.33
C ILE A 389 -15.01 7.86 0.17
N ALA A 390 -16.00 7.10 0.67
CA ALA A 390 -16.01 5.64 0.61
C ALA A 390 -16.27 5.09 -0.80
N LEU A 391 -16.89 5.89 -1.67
CA LEU A 391 -17.19 5.56 -3.07
C LEU A 391 -16.06 5.92 -4.04
N ASP A 392 -15.21 6.88 -3.69
CA ASP A 392 -14.06 7.27 -4.51
C ASP A 392 -12.89 6.30 -4.33
N ASN A 393 -12.65 5.43 -5.32
CA ASN A 393 -11.57 4.44 -5.28
C ASN A 393 -10.16 5.06 -5.31
N ASN A 394 -10.02 6.33 -5.70
CA ASN A 394 -8.76 7.03 -5.74
C ASN A 394 -8.51 7.85 -4.46
N HIS A 395 -9.51 7.97 -3.58
CA HIS A 395 -9.37 8.74 -2.36
C HIS A 395 -8.49 7.98 -1.35
N PRO A 396 -7.40 8.59 -0.81
CA PRO A 396 -6.47 7.88 0.08
C PRO A 396 -7.12 7.40 1.39
N ALA A 397 -8.10 8.15 1.90
CA ALA A 397 -8.94 7.77 3.06
C ALA A 397 -10.14 6.85 2.74
N GLN A 398 -10.27 6.31 1.52
CA GLN A 398 -11.42 5.44 1.18
C GLN A 398 -11.53 4.19 2.07
N PRO A 399 -10.46 3.42 2.36
CA PRO A 399 -10.56 2.24 3.21
C PRO A 399 -10.98 2.61 4.64
N LEU A 400 -10.45 3.71 5.15
CA LEU A 400 -10.87 4.31 6.41
C LEU A 400 -12.36 4.69 6.42
N ALA A 401 -12.84 5.42 5.41
CA ALA A 401 -14.23 5.84 5.36
C ALA A 401 -15.18 4.64 5.32
N ARG A 402 -14.82 3.58 4.58
CA ARG A 402 -15.54 2.30 4.57
C ARG A 402 -15.55 1.64 5.95
N HIS A 403 -14.44 1.66 6.67
CA HIS A 403 -14.35 1.15 8.04
C HIS A 403 -15.24 1.96 9.01
N LEU A 404 -15.21 3.28 8.94
CA LEU A 404 -16.05 4.16 9.76
C LEU A 404 -17.54 3.93 9.50
N ILE A 405 -17.96 3.83 8.23
CA ILE A 405 -19.35 3.52 7.87
C ILE A 405 -19.78 2.19 8.47
N LYS A 406 -18.96 1.13 8.36
CA LYS A 406 -19.26 -0.18 8.96
C LYS A 406 -19.40 -0.10 10.48
N THR A 407 -18.51 0.64 11.13
CA THR A 407 -18.48 0.79 12.59
C THR A 407 -19.70 1.56 13.09
N ILE A 408 -20.01 2.70 12.47
CA ILE A 408 -21.21 3.50 12.79
C ILE A 408 -22.48 2.68 12.50
N ALA A 409 -22.55 1.99 11.37
CA ALA A 409 -23.69 1.13 11.04
C ALA A 409 -23.92 0.06 12.11
N ALA A 410 -22.86 -0.62 12.56
CA ALA A 410 -22.92 -1.57 13.66
C ALA A 410 -23.39 -0.91 14.96
N ALA A 411 -22.86 0.27 15.31
CA ALA A 411 -23.25 1.01 16.50
C ALA A 411 -24.75 1.36 16.51
N THR A 412 -25.33 1.73 15.36
CA THR A 412 -26.76 2.09 15.27
C THR A 412 -27.73 0.90 15.28
N ARG A 413 -27.26 -0.36 15.23
CA ARG A 413 -28.14 -1.54 15.18
C ARG A 413 -29.01 -1.72 16.41
N HIS A 414 -28.59 -1.22 17.57
CA HIS A 414 -29.40 -1.28 18.78
C HIS A 414 -30.77 -0.58 18.60
N LEU A 415 -30.85 0.41 17.72
CA LEU A 415 -32.09 1.10 17.35
C LEU A 415 -33.06 0.23 16.54
N ALA A 416 -32.58 -0.87 15.94
CA ALA A 416 -33.43 -1.82 15.22
C ALA A 416 -34.36 -2.60 16.17
N HIS A 417 -33.93 -2.80 17.41
CA HIS A 417 -34.71 -3.50 18.43
C HIS A 417 -35.75 -2.60 19.09
N ALA A 418 -35.48 -1.29 19.14
CA ALA A 418 -36.52 -0.32 19.39
C ALA A 418 -37.45 -0.30 18.17
N ASP A 419 -38.76 -0.18 18.35
CA ASP A 419 -39.67 0.10 17.25
C ASP A 419 -39.26 1.45 16.65
N ALA A 420 -38.34 1.45 15.69
CA ALA A 420 -37.67 2.64 15.16
C ALA A 420 -38.69 3.66 14.63
N THR A 421 -39.88 3.19 14.28
CA THR A 421 -41.00 4.03 13.90
C THR A 421 -41.45 4.96 15.03
N LEU A 422 -41.27 4.60 16.31
CA LEU A 422 -41.65 5.39 17.50
C LEU A 422 -40.59 6.43 17.91
N LEU A 423 -39.37 6.31 17.40
CA LEU A 423 -38.24 7.17 17.76
C LEU A 423 -38.20 8.43 16.88
N LEU A 424 -38.19 9.61 17.51
CA LEU A 424 -38.16 10.91 16.84
C LEU A 424 -36.85 11.63 17.10
N CYS A 425 -36.25 12.18 16.05
CA CYS A 425 -35.08 13.03 16.18
C CYS A 425 -35.43 14.25 17.05
N PRO A 426 -34.63 14.60 18.08
CA PRO A 426 -34.93 15.75 18.95
C PRO A 426 -34.90 17.08 18.19
N ASP A 427 -34.03 17.20 17.18
CA ASP A 427 -33.87 18.43 16.42
C ASP A 427 -34.90 18.55 15.28
N CYS A 428 -35.03 17.49 14.49
CA CYS A 428 -35.90 17.47 13.31
C CYS A 428 -37.36 17.11 13.63
N LEU A 429 -37.60 16.40 14.73
CA LEU A 429 -38.89 15.78 15.07
C LEU A 429 -39.43 14.88 13.96
N THR A 430 -38.55 14.32 13.13
CA THR A 430 -38.86 13.29 12.13
C THR A 430 -38.53 11.92 12.69
N ARG A 431 -39.29 10.90 12.26
CA ARG A 431 -39.11 9.53 12.73
C ARG A 431 -37.81 8.94 12.18
N THR A 432 -37.25 8.02 12.95
CA THR A 432 -36.09 7.23 12.56
C THR A 432 -36.47 6.29 11.42
N THR A 433 -35.55 6.09 10.47
CA THR A 433 -35.74 5.16 9.36
C THR A 433 -34.47 4.32 9.18
N VAL A 434 -34.61 3.22 8.45
CA VAL A 434 -33.48 2.49 7.89
C VAL A 434 -32.95 3.27 6.71
N HIS A 435 -31.65 3.53 6.71
CA HIS A 435 -30.92 4.06 5.58
C HIS A 435 -30.05 2.95 4.98
N GLN A 436 -29.89 2.97 3.67
CA GLN A 436 -29.06 2.02 2.92
C GLN A 436 -27.95 2.78 2.19
N ILE A 437 -26.72 2.29 2.32
CA ILE A 437 -25.55 2.78 1.60
C ILE A 437 -25.02 1.64 0.75
N ASP A 438 -25.04 1.84 -0.56
CA ASP A 438 -24.34 0.96 -1.51
C ASP A 438 -22.89 1.41 -1.60
N LEU A 439 -21.94 0.54 -1.23
CA LEU A 439 -20.50 0.79 -1.32
C LEU A 439 -19.85 0.09 -2.54
N GLY A 440 -20.65 -0.36 -3.50
CA GLY A 440 -20.22 -1.10 -4.69
C GLY A 440 -20.19 -2.61 -4.48
N TRP A 441 -19.36 -3.29 -5.28
CA TRP A 441 -19.47 -4.67 -5.78
C TRP A 441 -19.95 -5.83 -4.89
N ALA A 442 -20.12 -5.69 -3.57
CA ALA A 442 -20.86 -6.66 -2.76
C ALA A 442 -21.36 -6.10 -1.41
N ALA A 443 -21.30 -4.79 -1.15
CA ALA A 443 -21.47 -4.24 0.20
C ALA A 443 -22.63 -3.24 0.28
N LEU A 444 -23.84 -3.76 0.54
CA LEU A 444 -24.97 -2.96 1.01
C LEU A 444 -24.90 -2.87 2.53
N ILE A 445 -24.76 -1.65 3.06
CA ILE A 445 -24.73 -1.40 4.50
C ILE A 445 -26.02 -0.71 4.93
N THR A 446 -26.69 -1.24 5.94
CA THR A 446 -27.84 -0.63 6.59
C THR A 446 -27.44 0.05 7.89
N TYR A 447 -27.99 1.23 8.15
CA TYR A 447 -27.87 1.91 9.44
C TYR A 447 -29.20 2.60 9.80
N TYR A 448 -29.37 2.94 11.07
CA TYR A 448 -30.60 3.55 11.59
C TYR A 448 -30.33 4.99 11.99
N GLY A 449 -31.17 5.92 11.53
CA GLY A 449 -30.99 7.34 11.83
C GLY A 449 -32.22 8.17 11.47
N CYS A 450 -32.22 9.43 11.88
CA CYS A 450 -33.23 10.41 11.50
C CYS A 450 -33.42 10.42 9.98
N ARG A 451 -34.67 10.41 9.50
CA ARG A 451 -34.96 10.48 8.05
C ARG A 451 -34.41 11.74 7.38
N GLN A 452 -34.30 12.85 8.10
CA GLN A 452 -33.91 14.14 7.55
C GLN A 452 -32.41 14.47 7.74
N CYS A 453 -31.90 14.35 8.96
CA CYS A 453 -30.52 14.76 9.29
C CYS A 453 -29.56 13.59 9.55
N HIS A 454 -30.03 12.36 9.38
CA HIS A 454 -29.28 11.11 9.58
C HIS A 454 -28.74 10.85 11.00
N GLN A 455 -28.82 11.80 11.95
CA GLN A 455 -28.38 11.61 13.33
C GLN A 455 -29.05 10.41 14.01
N SER A 456 -28.32 9.71 14.87
CA SER A 456 -28.76 8.44 15.48
C SER A 456 -28.81 8.46 17.01
N ARG A 457 -28.66 9.65 17.62
CA ARG A 457 -28.52 9.82 19.06
C ARG A 457 -29.75 10.46 19.70
N ASN A 458 -29.89 10.29 21.02
CA ASN A 458 -30.82 11.02 21.88
C ASN A 458 -32.27 11.10 21.35
N PHE A 459 -32.76 10.01 20.76
CA PHE A 459 -34.11 9.99 20.20
C PHE A 459 -35.18 10.14 21.28
N LEU A 460 -36.24 10.89 20.94
CA LEU A 460 -37.44 11.00 21.76
C LEU A 460 -38.35 9.80 21.46
N ASN A 461 -38.81 9.11 22.49
CA ASN A 461 -39.80 8.05 22.34
C ASN A 461 -41.22 8.64 22.49
N ALA A 462 -41.93 8.79 21.39
CA ALA A 462 -43.33 9.22 21.39
C ALA A 462 -44.17 8.44 20.38
N LYS A 463 -45.17 7.73 20.90
CA LYS A 463 -46.14 6.98 20.09
C LYS A 463 -47.04 7.93 19.30
N GLN A 464 -47.46 9.02 19.94
CA GLN A 464 -48.33 10.01 19.33
C GLN A 464 -47.63 11.38 19.33
N VAL A 465 -47.56 12.00 18.17
CA VAL A 465 -47.11 13.38 18.03
C VAL A 465 -48.27 14.25 17.57
N VAL A 466 -48.56 15.32 18.30
CA VAL A 466 -49.64 16.25 17.97
C VAL A 466 -49.01 17.58 17.60
N ALA A 467 -49.20 17.99 16.35
CA ALA A 467 -48.94 19.36 15.94
C ALA A 467 -50.02 20.25 16.56
N VAL A 468 -49.63 21.25 17.33
CA VAL A 468 -50.53 22.19 18.00
C VAL A 468 -50.41 23.55 17.33
N LEU A 469 -51.51 24.15 16.89
CA LEU A 469 -51.52 25.54 16.43
C LEU A 469 -52.06 26.40 17.57
N ASP A 470 -51.14 27.06 18.28
CA ASP A 470 -51.41 27.88 19.45
C ASP A 470 -50.46 29.09 19.47
N HIS A 471 -50.93 30.27 19.04
CA HIS A 471 -50.14 31.49 19.04
C HIS A 471 -49.87 32.01 20.47
N LYS A 472 -50.62 31.55 21.48
CA LYS A 472 -50.43 31.93 22.88
C LYS A 472 -49.37 31.08 23.57
N ALA A 473 -49.07 29.88 23.07
CA ALA A 473 -48.16 28.92 23.72
C ALA A 473 -46.67 29.34 23.76
N GLY A 474 -46.28 30.42 23.08
CA GLY A 474 -44.88 30.85 22.97
C GLY A 474 -44.02 29.92 22.11
N SER A 475 -42.79 30.35 21.83
CA SER A 475 -41.96 29.81 20.75
C SER A 475 -41.30 28.44 20.99
N LYS A 476 -41.42 27.81 22.17
CA LYS A 476 -40.59 26.61 22.49
C LYS A 476 -41.19 25.53 23.39
N LYS A 477 -42.52 25.38 23.50
CA LYS A 477 -43.07 24.33 24.38
C LYS A 477 -43.25 23.00 23.65
N LEU A 478 -42.17 22.21 23.62
CA LEU A 478 -42.29 20.75 23.58
C LEU A 478 -42.87 20.31 24.92
N LYS A 479 -44.09 19.77 24.93
CA LYS A 479 -44.69 19.17 26.12
C LYS A 479 -44.92 17.70 25.88
N GLN A 480 -44.19 16.86 26.61
CA GLN A 480 -44.43 15.43 26.62
C GLN A 480 -45.34 15.08 27.80
N LYS A 481 -46.50 14.45 27.52
CA LYS A 481 -47.40 13.90 28.53
C LYS A 481 -47.57 12.42 28.23
N GLY A 482 -46.86 11.57 28.98
CA GLY A 482 -46.79 10.13 28.69
C GLY A 482 -46.13 9.84 27.33
N GLN A 483 -46.81 9.09 26.47
CA GLN A 483 -46.35 8.77 25.11
C GLN A 483 -46.78 9.79 24.04
N THR A 484 -47.42 10.89 24.46
CA THR A 484 -47.89 11.94 23.56
C THR A 484 -46.98 13.15 23.62
N LEU A 485 -46.37 13.50 22.50
CA LEU A 485 -45.55 14.69 22.32
C LEU A 485 -46.38 15.78 21.64
N ARG A 486 -46.60 16.90 22.31
CA ARG A 486 -47.27 18.09 21.74
C ARG A 486 -46.21 19.09 21.30
N VAL A 487 -46.28 19.49 20.04
CA VAL A 487 -45.30 20.39 19.40
C VAL A 487 -46.05 21.57 18.79
N ASN A 488 -45.71 22.79 19.19
CA ASN A 488 -46.32 23.96 18.57
C ASN A 488 -45.82 24.11 17.12
N GLY A 489 -46.72 23.92 16.14
CA GLY A 489 -46.42 24.03 14.72
C GLY A 489 -46.06 25.46 14.32
N LEU A 490 -46.79 26.45 14.85
CA LEU A 490 -46.57 27.87 14.54
C LEU A 490 -45.18 28.38 14.95
N ALA A 491 -44.56 27.72 15.92
CA ALA A 491 -43.24 28.07 16.42
C ALA A 491 -42.08 27.48 15.59
N ARG A 492 -42.37 26.63 14.60
CA ARG A 492 -41.35 25.94 13.79
C ARG A 492 -41.46 26.34 12.33
N SER A 493 -40.32 26.67 11.73
CA SER A 493 -40.23 26.95 10.30
C SER A 493 -40.21 25.68 9.44
N ALA A 494 -39.79 24.54 9.99
CA ALA A 494 -39.73 23.26 9.28
C ALA A 494 -40.82 22.30 9.76
N LEU A 495 -41.46 21.61 8.80
CA LEU A 495 -42.40 20.51 9.07
C LEU A 495 -41.70 19.33 9.74
N PHE A 496 -42.48 18.53 10.46
CA PHE A 496 -42.02 17.38 11.22
C PHE A 496 -43.05 16.25 11.17
N ASP A 497 -42.73 15.08 11.73
CA ASP A 497 -43.64 13.96 11.72
C ASP A 497 -44.68 14.08 12.83
N PHE A 498 -45.95 14.28 12.46
CA PHE A 498 -47.07 14.29 13.40
C PHE A 498 -48.19 13.30 13.01
N ASN A 499 -48.94 12.87 14.01
CA ASN A 499 -50.06 11.92 13.92
C ASN A 499 -51.43 12.60 14.02
N ALA A 500 -51.49 13.81 14.57
CA ALA A 500 -52.72 14.58 14.68
C ALA A 500 -52.40 16.09 14.66
N LEU A 501 -53.38 16.88 14.26
CA LEU A 501 -53.37 18.33 14.34
C LEU A 501 -54.38 18.78 15.39
N ALA A 502 -53.99 19.70 16.27
CA ALA A 502 -54.86 20.33 17.25
C ALA A 502 -54.76 21.85 17.13
N ILE A 503 -55.86 22.50 16.76
CA ILE A 503 -55.95 23.95 16.61
C ILE A 503 -56.57 24.48 17.91
N VAL A 504 -55.73 25.03 18.78
CA VAL A 504 -56.15 25.47 20.12
C VAL A 504 -56.43 26.97 20.12
N ALA A 505 -55.52 27.77 19.57
CA ALA A 505 -55.69 29.21 19.44
C ALA A 505 -54.87 29.68 18.24
N ALA A 506 -55.48 29.76 17.07
CA ALA A 506 -54.83 30.21 15.85
C ALA A 506 -55.78 31.05 15.00
N THR A 507 -55.25 32.03 14.28
CA THR A 507 -56.05 32.81 13.32
C THR A 507 -56.26 32.02 12.02
N ASP A 508 -57.26 32.40 11.21
CA ASP A 508 -57.45 31.82 9.88
C ASP A 508 -56.16 31.88 9.03
N GLU A 509 -55.46 33.02 9.06
CA GLU A 509 -54.20 33.21 8.31
C GLU A 509 -53.10 32.24 8.77
N GLU A 510 -52.94 32.02 10.07
CA GLU A 510 -51.96 31.09 10.62
C GLU A 510 -52.26 29.65 10.20
N VAL A 511 -53.53 29.25 10.27
CA VAL A 511 -53.99 27.93 9.86
C VAL A 511 -53.81 27.72 8.36
N GLU A 512 -54.18 28.71 7.53
CA GLU A 512 -54.02 28.65 6.08
C GLU A 512 -52.53 28.57 5.69
N ARG A 513 -51.68 29.39 6.32
CA ARG A 513 -50.23 29.35 6.10
C ARG A 513 -49.64 27.98 6.44
N TRP A 514 -50.06 27.38 7.56
CA TRP A 514 -49.65 26.03 7.94
C TRP A 514 -50.15 24.98 6.92
N ALA A 515 -51.40 25.08 6.48
CA ALA A 515 -51.97 24.18 5.49
C ALA A 515 -51.26 24.28 4.13
N ILE A 516 -50.87 25.49 3.71
CA ILE A 516 -50.05 25.71 2.50
C ILE A 516 -48.68 25.06 2.67
N GLN A 517 -48.04 25.20 3.84
CA GLN A 517 -46.76 24.56 4.12
C GLN A 517 -46.87 23.04 4.03
N VAL A 518 -47.90 22.45 4.63
CA VAL A 518 -48.20 21.01 4.55
C VAL A 518 -48.48 20.58 3.11
N GLY A 519 -49.23 21.37 2.34
CA GLY A 519 -49.50 21.12 0.92
C GLY A 519 -48.25 21.18 0.03
N ASN A 520 -47.24 21.96 0.43
CA ASN A 520 -45.96 22.10 -0.26
C ASN A 520 -44.86 21.19 0.32
N ASP A 521 -45.18 20.30 1.26
CA ASP A 521 -44.21 19.36 1.82
C ASP A 521 -43.67 18.44 0.72
N THR A 522 -42.36 18.23 0.68
CA THR A 522 -41.70 17.39 -0.34
C THR A 522 -41.37 15.99 0.17
N ASP A 523 -41.63 15.69 1.45
CA ASP A 523 -41.35 14.37 2.02
C ASP A 523 -42.45 13.36 1.65
N PRO A 524 -42.15 12.34 0.83
CA PRO A 524 -43.15 11.40 0.33
C PRO A 524 -43.79 10.57 1.44
N VAL A 525 -43.07 10.33 2.55
CA VAL A 525 -43.59 9.57 3.70
C VAL A 525 -44.66 10.37 4.43
N ARG A 526 -44.53 11.70 4.52
CA ARG A 526 -45.52 12.56 5.18
C ARG A 526 -46.71 12.84 4.27
N GLN A 527 -46.47 13.14 2.99
CA GLN A 527 -47.53 13.45 2.02
C GLN A 527 -48.64 12.39 2.00
N GLY A 528 -48.26 11.10 1.97
CA GLY A 528 -49.23 10.00 1.95
C GLY A 528 -50.07 9.88 3.22
N ARG A 529 -49.61 10.44 4.35
CA ARG A 529 -50.27 10.34 5.65
C ARG A 529 -51.21 11.51 5.94
N TYR A 530 -51.02 12.69 5.36
CA TYR A 530 -51.75 13.90 5.77
C TYR A 530 -53.28 13.73 5.71
N LYS A 531 -53.80 13.10 4.65
CA LYS A 531 -55.24 12.80 4.50
C LYS A 531 -55.80 11.80 5.50
N GLN A 532 -54.94 11.13 6.27
CA GLN A 532 -55.33 10.17 7.30
C GLN A 532 -55.27 10.78 8.70
N LEU A 533 -54.69 11.98 8.84
CA LEU A 533 -54.53 12.61 10.14
C LEU A 533 -55.84 13.24 10.60
N THR A 534 -56.14 13.07 11.89
CA THR A 534 -57.24 13.75 12.55
C THR A 534 -56.84 15.19 12.86
N CYS A 535 -57.73 16.13 12.52
CA CYS A 535 -57.64 17.53 12.91
C CYS A 535 -58.73 17.82 13.95
N THR A 536 -58.31 18.33 15.11
CA THR A 536 -59.19 18.75 16.21
C THR A 536 -59.12 20.26 16.35
N ILE A 537 -60.26 20.92 16.54
CA ILE A 537 -60.37 22.37 16.69
C ILE A 537 -61.02 22.64 18.04
N ALA A 538 -60.36 23.45 18.88
CA ALA A 538 -60.88 23.84 20.16
C ALA A 538 -62.18 24.67 19.98
N PRO A 539 -63.17 24.52 20.86
CA PRO A 539 -64.49 25.13 20.75
C PRO A 539 -64.44 26.67 20.73
N ASP A 540 -63.43 27.26 21.37
CA ASP A 540 -63.20 28.70 21.43
C ASP A 540 -62.41 29.25 20.22
N CYS A 541 -61.90 28.38 19.35
CA CYS A 541 -61.17 28.78 18.15
C CYS A 541 -62.13 28.95 16.96
N ALA A 542 -62.67 30.15 16.81
CA ALA A 542 -63.53 30.51 15.69
C ALA A 542 -62.73 30.60 14.37
N LEU A 543 -62.90 29.61 13.49
CA LEU A 543 -62.34 29.59 12.14
C LEU A 543 -63.43 29.80 11.10
N SER A 544 -63.07 30.46 10.00
CA SER A 544 -63.96 30.67 8.86
C SER A 544 -64.28 29.36 8.14
N GLU A 545 -65.44 29.29 7.47
CA GLU A 545 -65.82 28.10 6.68
C GLU A 545 -64.82 27.83 5.54
N ASN A 546 -64.17 28.88 5.00
CA ASN A 546 -63.14 28.71 3.99
C ASN A 546 -61.92 27.95 4.55
N THR A 547 -61.46 28.33 5.73
CA THR A 547 -60.34 27.67 6.41
C THR A 547 -60.71 26.23 6.81
N LEU A 548 -61.94 25.98 7.26
CA LEU A 548 -62.45 24.63 7.50
C LEU A 548 -62.42 23.76 6.23
N ARG A 549 -62.80 24.32 5.07
CA ARG A 549 -62.73 23.62 3.78
C ARG A 549 -61.29 23.29 3.39
N ILE A 550 -60.34 24.20 3.62
CA ILE A 550 -58.90 23.96 3.39
C ILE A 550 -58.43 22.81 4.29
N LEU A 551 -58.76 22.83 5.58
CA LEU A 551 -58.41 21.77 6.53
C LEU A 551 -58.95 20.41 6.10
N ARG A 552 -60.23 20.32 5.69
CA ARG A 552 -60.86 19.08 5.20
C ARG A 552 -60.24 18.57 3.90
N ARG A 553 -59.64 19.44 3.08
CA ARG A 553 -58.93 19.06 1.86
C ARG A 553 -57.51 18.56 2.16
N THR A 554 -56.84 19.18 3.12
CA THR A 554 -55.44 18.88 3.48
C THR A 554 -55.34 17.67 4.41
N PHE A 555 -56.28 17.53 5.35
CA PHE A 555 -56.30 16.49 6.37
C PHE A 555 -57.50 15.55 6.21
N GLY A 556 -57.59 14.54 7.05
CA GLY A 556 -58.73 13.60 7.05
C GLY A 556 -59.92 14.14 7.84
N PRO A 557 -60.36 13.47 8.91
CA PRO A 557 -61.48 13.95 9.72
C PRO A 557 -61.11 15.24 10.45
N VAL A 558 -61.94 16.28 10.25
CA VAL A 558 -61.88 17.55 10.98
C VAL A 558 -63.02 17.58 11.99
N GLN A 559 -62.70 17.66 13.27
CA GLN A 559 -63.64 17.63 14.39
C GLN A 559 -63.49 18.90 15.22
N ILE A 560 -64.62 19.50 15.61
CA ILE A 560 -64.64 20.57 16.61
C ILE A 560 -64.90 19.87 17.95
N GLU A 561 -64.00 20.05 18.91
CA GLU A 561 -64.19 19.47 20.24
C GLU A 561 -65.44 20.11 20.89
N PRO A 562 -66.28 19.33 21.58
CA PRO A 562 -67.36 19.92 22.36
C PRO A 562 -66.78 20.87 23.41
N ALA A 563 -67.47 21.97 23.70
CA ALA A 563 -67.14 22.82 24.85
C ALA A 563 -67.09 21.93 26.09
N GLY A 564 -65.89 21.72 26.63
CA GLY A 564 -65.71 20.92 27.83
C GLY A 564 -66.51 21.57 28.95
N GLU A 565 -67.45 20.83 29.52
CA GLU A 565 -68.21 21.23 30.72
C GLU A 565 -67.29 21.46 31.92
#